data_AF-A0A0B2RKY8-F1
#
_entry.id   AF-A0A0B2RKY8-F1
#
_cell.length_a   1.000
_cell.length_b   1.000
_cell.length_c   1.000
_cell.angle_alpha   90.00
_cell.angle_beta   90.00
_cell.angle_gamma   90.00
#
_symmetry.space_group_name_H-M   'P 1'
#
loop_
_entity.id
_entity.type
_entity.pdbx_description
1 polymer ?
#
loop_
_entity_poly.entity_id
_entity_poly.type
_entity_poly.pdbx_seq_one_letter_code
_entity_poly.pdbx_strand_id
1 'polypeptide(L)'
;MFADLFGHMSCSLRLLHLCKKASIFQNVCRQIEVLSKRKFSHAHLAQMKYILPKSVCIDRVLVHDKKSLCMVPDMKITLKFEVVEDCSGESADLALRRYFKSKLIDFFDMHPEDMPTQKSTSSYKPGKRVLDFSLMEDNDGLGIEVDKLESIRALHGSIR
;
A
#
# COMPACT_ATOMS: atom_id res chain seq x y z
N MET A 1 10.85 6.66 10.02
CA MET A 1 9.43 7.07 10.03
C MET A 1 8.72 6.75 8.71
N PHE A 2 9.11 7.35 7.57
CA PHE A 2 8.44 7.12 6.28
C PHE A 2 8.73 5.73 5.67
N ALA A 3 9.98 5.25 5.80
CA ALA A 3 10.35 3.87 5.44
C ALA A 3 9.61 2.81 6.28
N ASP A 4 9.34 3.10 7.55
CA ASP A 4 8.57 2.19 8.42
C ASP A 4 7.11 2.13 7.96
N LEU A 5 6.54 3.27 7.58
CA LEU A 5 5.18 3.35 7.01
C LEU A 5 5.05 2.54 5.72
N PHE A 6 6.07 2.59 4.84
CA PHE A 6 6.10 1.73 3.65
C PHE A 6 6.15 0.24 4.02
N GLY A 7 6.95 -0.12 5.04
CA GLY A 7 7.00 -1.49 5.57
C GLY A 7 5.63 -1.96 6.11
N HIS A 8 4.89 -1.08 6.79
CA HIS A 8 3.53 -1.38 7.23
C HIS A 8 2.57 -1.56 6.05
N MET A 9 2.63 -0.70 5.03
CA MET A 9 1.83 -0.85 3.81
C MET A 9 2.12 -2.19 3.11
N SER A 10 3.39 -2.55 2.92
CA SER A 10 3.75 -3.83 2.29
C SER A 10 3.25 -5.03 3.10
N CYS A 11 3.41 -4.99 4.43
CA CYS A 11 2.80 -5.99 5.33
C CYS A 11 1.28 -6.06 5.18
N SER A 12 0.58 -4.91 5.17
CA SER A 12 -0.87 -4.85 5.04
C SER A 12 -1.36 -5.46 3.73
N LEU A 13 -0.68 -5.18 2.62
CA LEU A 13 -1.01 -5.77 1.32
C LEU A 13 -0.87 -7.29 1.33
N ARG A 14 0.23 -7.80 1.90
CA ARG A 14 0.45 -9.24 2.05
C ARG A 14 -0.61 -9.90 2.94
N LEU A 15 -0.95 -9.28 4.06
CA LEU A 15 -2.00 -9.78 4.96
C LEU A 15 -3.38 -9.77 4.28
N LEU A 16 -3.73 -8.71 3.56
CA LEU A 16 -4.99 -8.65 2.83
C LEU A 16 -5.08 -9.77 1.79
N HIS A 17 -3.99 -10.02 1.06
CA HIS A 17 -3.92 -11.12 0.10
C HIS A 17 -4.09 -12.50 0.78
N LEU A 18 -3.41 -12.75 1.89
CA LEU A 18 -3.56 -13.98 2.68
C LEU A 18 -5.00 -14.17 3.20
N CYS A 19 -5.64 -13.08 3.63
CA CYS A 19 -7.04 -13.07 4.04
C CYS A 19 -8.04 -13.06 2.88
N LYS A 20 -7.58 -13.14 1.62
CA LYS A 20 -8.41 -13.06 0.40
C LYS A 20 -9.27 -11.78 0.32
N LYS A 21 -8.81 -10.70 0.94
CA LYS A 21 -9.46 -9.38 0.91
C LYS A 21 -8.85 -8.51 -0.18
N ALA A 22 -9.67 -7.67 -0.79
CA ALA A 22 -9.21 -6.73 -1.81
C ALA A 22 -8.22 -5.72 -1.22
N SER A 23 -7.12 -5.45 -1.94
CA SER A 23 -6.09 -4.48 -1.60
C SER A 23 -6.48 -3.03 -1.95
N ILE A 24 -7.74 -2.68 -1.71
CA ILE A 24 -8.25 -1.32 -1.92
C ILE A 24 -7.79 -0.37 -0.80
N PHE A 25 -7.71 0.92 -1.09
CA PHE A 25 -7.13 1.93 -0.20
C PHE A 25 -7.79 1.93 1.18
N GLN A 26 -9.12 1.82 1.26
CA GLN A 26 -9.82 1.75 2.54
C GLN A 26 -9.37 0.57 3.42
N ASN A 27 -9.24 -0.62 2.83
CA ASN A 27 -8.78 -1.82 3.53
C ASN A 27 -7.32 -1.67 3.96
N VAL A 28 -6.47 -1.13 3.08
CA VAL A 28 -5.06 -0.88 3.37
C VAL A 28 -4.90 0.14 4.50
N CYS A 29 -5.62 1.26 4.46
CA CYS A 29 -5.66 2.25 5.54
C CYS A 29 -6.02 1.60 6.87
N ARG A 30 -7.13 0.85 6.91
CA ARG A 30 -7.58 0.18 8.14
C ARG A 30 -6.51 -0.76 8.68
N GLN A 31 -5.89 -1.58 7.82
CA GLN A 31 -4.83 -2.49 8.24
C GLN A 31 -3.57 -1.75 8.72
N ILE A 32 -3.14 -0.69 8.04
CA ILE A 32 -1.98 0.11 8.46
C ILE A 32 -2.25 0.80 9.79
N GLU A 33 -3.45 1.35 9.99
CA GLU A 33 -3.84 2.01 11.24
C GLU A 33 -3.79 1.03 12.41
N VAL A 34 -4.23 -0.22 12.22
CA VAL A 34 -4.12 -1.28 13.23
C VAL A 34 -2.66 -1.63 13.52
N LEU A 35 -1.84 -1.83 12.48
CA LEU A 35 -0.44 -2.27 12.64
C LEU A 35 0.49 -1.18 13.20
N SER A 36 0.28 0.07 12.82
CA SER A 36 1.20 1.19 13.10
C SER A 36 0.68 2.16 14.15
N LYS A 37 -0.61 2.11 14.48
CA LYS A 37 -1.31 3.11 15.33
C LYS A 37 -1.20 4.54 14.77
N ARG A 38 -0.99 4.68 13.47
CA ARG A 38 -0.83 5.97 12.77
C ARG A 38 -1.77 6.03 11.57
N LYS A 39 -2.20 7.24 11.22
CA LYS A 39 -3.06 7.49 10.06
C LYS A 39 -2.30 7.30 8.75
N PHE A 40 -2.95 6.63 7.80
CA PHE A 40 -2.47 6.50 6.42
C PHE A 40 -3.39 7.30 5.51
N SER A 41 -2.84 8.26 4.77
CA SER A 41 -3.58 9.20 3.93
C SER A 41 -3.21 9.04 2.46
N HIS A 42 -4.01 9.64 1.57
CA HIS A 42 -3.70 9.68 0.15
C HIS A 42 -2.37 10.37 -0.14
N ALA A 43 -2.00 11.39 0.65
CA ALA A 43 -0.72 12.08 0.53
C ALA A 43 0.45 11.12 0.77
N HIS A 44 0.37 10.26 1.80
CA HIS A 44 1.41 9.25 2.05
C HIS A 44 1.55 8.28 0.87
N LEU A 45 0.44 7.80 0.32
CA LEU A 45 0.47 6.90 -0.83
C LEU A 45 1.03 7.59 -2.08
N ALA A 46 0.66 8.85 -2.33
CA ALA A 46 1.17 9.63 -3.45
C ALA A 46 2.69 9.83 -3.35
N GLN A 47 3.19 10.15 -2.15
CA GLN A 47 4.63 10.24 -1.89
C GLN A 47 5.35 8.91 -2.14
N MET A 48 4.78 7.78 -1.69
CA MET A 48 5.35 6.45 -1.97
C MET A 48 5.38 6.14 -3.47
N LYS A 49 4.30 6.49 -4.20
CA LYS A 49 4.23 6.36 -5.65
C LYS A 49 5.27 7.23 -6.35
N TYR A 50 5.50 8.44 -5.86
CA TYR A 50 6.50 9.35 -6.42
C TYR A 50 7.92 8.81 -6.25
N ILE A 51 8.26 8.27 -5.07
CA ILE A 51 9.57 7.69 -4.78
C ILE A 51 9.80 6.39 -5.57
N LEU A 52 8.78 5.53 -5.66
CA LEU A 52 8.85 4.26 -6.40
C LEU A 52 7.77 4.17 -7.49
N PRO A 53 7.91 4.92 -8.60
CA PRO A 53 6.87 5.00 -9.63
C PRO A 53 6.67 3.69 -10.36
N LYS A 54 7.71 2.84 -10.45
CA LYS A 54 7.64 1.53 -11.11
C LYS A 54 7.08 0.43 -10.20
N SER A 55 7.35 0.49 -8.90
CA SER A 55 6.99 -0.59 -7.97
C SER A 55 5.61 -0.40 -7.32
N VAL A 56 5.22 0.84 -7.01
CA VAL A 56 3.89 1.11 -6.44
C VAL A 56 2.90 1.33 -7.58
N CYS A 57 1.95 0.42 -7.75
CA CYS A 57 0.88 0.53 -8.74
C CYS A 57 -0.44 0.89 -8.05
N ILE A 58 -1.16 1.83 -8.65
CA ILE A 58 -2.43 2.34 -8.15
C ILE A 58 -3.41 2.32 -9.33
N ASP A 59 -4.42 1.46 -9.23
CA ASP A 59 -5.47 1.36 -10.23
C ASP A 59 -6.76 1.95 -9.66
N ARG A 60 -7.44 2.80 -10.43
CA ARG A 60 -8.78 3.27 -10.05
C ARG A 60 -9.77 2.13 -10.22
N VAL A 61 -10.55 1.88 -9.19
CA VAL A 61 -11.58 0.83 -9.18
C VAL A 61 -12.91 1.42 -8.70
N LEU A 62 -14.02 0.77 -9.04
CA LEU A 62 -15.31 1.05 -8.42
C LEU A 62 -15.58 -0.06 -7.40
N VAL A 63 -15.99 0.34 -6.19
CA VAL A 63 -16.31 -0.57 -5.10
C VAL A 63 -17.76 -0.31 -4.69
N HIS A 64 -18.55 -1.39 -4.61
CA HIS A 64 -19.92 -1.29 -4.13
C HIS A 64 -19.93 -1.01 -2.62
N ASP A 65 -20.43 0.17 -2.23
CA ASP A 65 -20.64 0.50 -0.83
C ASP A 65 -21.97 -0.07 -0.35
N LYS A 66 -21.90 -1.07 0.54
CA LYS A 66 -23.06 -1.73 1.11
C LYS A 66 -23.96 -0.80 1.93
N LYS A 67 -23.43 0.32 2.44
CA LYS A 67 -24.22 1.25 3.26
C LYS A 67 -25.08 2.17 2.40
N SER A 68 -24.51 2.73 1.34
CA SER A 68 -25.21 3.62 0.42
C SER A 68 -25.82 2.92 -0.80
N LEU A 69 -25.52 1.62 -1.00
CA LEU A 69 -25.93 0.80 -2.14
C LEU A 69 -25.47 1.37 -3.49
N CYS A 70 -24.36 2.12 -3.52
CA CYS A 70 -23.85 2.76 -4.72
C CYS A 70 -22.41 2.32 -5.03
N MET A 71 -21.98 2.53 -6.28
CA MET A 71 -20.60 2.30 -6.69
C MET A 71 -19.76 3.54 -6.37
N VAL A 72 -18.78 3.38 -5.49
CA VAL A 72 -17.89 4.45 -5.03
C VAL A 72 -16.51 4.25 -5.66
N PRO A 73 -15.88 5.29 -6.23
CA PRO A 73 -14.51 5.18 -6.68
C PRO A 73 -13.56 4.95 -5.50
N ASP A 74 -12.69 3.95 -5.65
CA ASP A 74 -11.58 3.68 -4.75
C ASP A 74 -10.30 3.37 -5.56
N MET A 75 -9.22 3.06 -4.87
CA MET A 75 -7.91 2.76 -5.45
C MET A 75 -7.43 1.39 -5.02
N LYS A 76 -7.15 0.51 -5.97
CA LYS A 76 -6.46 -0.76 -5.73
C LYS A 76 -4.96 -0.51 -5.72
N ILE A 77 -4.30 -0.95 -4.65
CA ILE A 77 -2.85 -0.80 -4.46
C ILE A 77 -2.20 -2.16 -4.72
N THR A 78 -1.14 -2.16 -5.52
CA THR A 78 -0.33 -3.34 -5.84
C THR A 78 1.15 -3.00 -5.78
N LEU A 79 1.98 -3.91 -5.28
CA LEU A 79 3.44 -3.79 -5.33
C LEU A 79 4.01 -4.74 -6.39
N LYS A 80 4.86 -4.20 -7.27
CA LYS A 80 5.66 -4.96 -8.23
C LYS A 80 7.08 -5.13 -7.71
N PHE A 81 7.56 -6.37 -7.77
CA PHE A 81 8.89 -6.76 -7.29
C PHE A 81 9.94 -6.88 -8.40
N GLU A 82 9.54 -6.74 -9.67
CA GLU A 82 10.38 -6.87 -10.86
C GLU A 82 11.62 -5.96 -10.88
N VAL A 83 11.60 -4.86 -10.12
CA VAL A 83 12.70 -3.88 -10.07
C VAL A 83 13.83 -4.32 -9.10
N VAL A 84 13.60 -5.38 -8.32
CA VAL A 84 14.53 -5.78 -7.26
C VAL A 84 15.25 -7.05 -7.71
N GLU A 85 16.54 -6.93 -8.06
CA GLU A 85 17.37 -8.10 -8.34
C GLU A 85 17.56 -8.93 -7.07
N ASP A 86 17.36 -10.24 -7.18
CA ASP A 86 17.51 -11.23 -6.12
C ASP A 86 19.00 -11.46 -5.78
N CYS A 87 19.69 -10.43 -5.30
CA CYS A 87 21.14 -10.50 -5.10
C CYS A 87 21.58 -11.14 -3.77
N SER A 88 20.67 -11.51 -2.86
CA SER A 88 21.08 -11.91 -1.50
C SER A 88 20.27 -13.02 -0.80
N GLY A 89 19.43 -13.77 -1.51
CA GLY A 89 18.59 -14.82 -0.89
C GLY A 89 17.52 -14.27 0.08
N GLU A 90 17.28 -12.97 0.03
CA GLU A 90 16.26 -12.28 0.82
C GLU A 90 14.88 -12.43 0.19
N SER A 91 13.82 -12.37 1.00
CA SER A 91 12.46 -12.32 0.46
C SER A 91 12.26 -11.05 -0.38
N ALA A 92 11.52 -11.16 -1.50
CA ALA A 92 11.22 -10.03 -2.38
C ALA A 92 10.65 -8.79 -1.62
N ASP A 93 9.87 -9.00 -0.55
CA ASP A 93 9.38 -7.92 0.32
C ASP A 93 10.51 -7.18 1.06
N LEU A 94 11.46 -7.92 1.64
CA LEU A 94 12.60 -7.31 2.32
C LEU A 94 13.48 -6.54 1.34
N ALA A 95 13.74 -7.14 0.18
CA ALA A 95 14.54 -6.54 -0.86
C ALA A 95 13.88 -5.25 -1.40
N LEU A 96 12.55 -5.24 -1.61
CA LEU A 96 11.80 -4.03 -1.99
C LEU A 96 11.82 -2.95 -0.90
N ARG A 97 11.74 -3.31 0.38
CA ARG A 97 11.86 -2.34 1.49
C ARG A 97 13.25 -1.71 1.54
N ARG A 98 14.30 -2.48 1.29
CA ARG A 98 15.66 -1.95 1.19
C ARG A 98 15.80 -1.01 0.00
N TYR A 99 15.27 -1.41 -1.16
CA TYR A 99 15.24 -0.57 -2.35
C TYR A 99 14.50 0.76 -2.09
N PHE A 100 13.34 0.72 -1.43
CA PHE A 100 12.62 1.92 -1.01
C PHE A 100 13.46 2.83 -0.11
N LYS A 101 14.16 2.27 0.89
CA LYS A 101 15.04 3.04 1.77
C LYS A 101 16.17 3.72 0.99
N SER A 102 16.79 3.02 0.05
CA SER A 102 17.83 3.60 -0.82
C SER A 102 17.26 4.77 -1.62
N LYS A 103 16.11 4.57 -2.27
CA LYS A 103 15.47 5.62 -3.08
C LYS A 103 15.02 6.83 -2.25
N LEU A 104 14.66 6.61 -1.00
CA LEU A 104 14.34 7.69 -0.07
C LEU A 104 15.59 8.50 0.30
N ILE A 105 16.74 7.87 0.48
CA ILE A 105 18.02 8.56 0.71
C ILE A 105 18.39 9.38 -0.52
N ASP A 106 18.38 8.76 -1.71
CA ASP A 106 18.64 9.46 -2.99
C ASP A 106 17.75 10.71 -3.14
N PHE A 107 16.47 10.60 -2.75
CA PHE A 107 15.52 11.69 -2.82
C PHE A 107 15.90 12.87 -1.90
N PHE A 108 16.30 12.60 -0.65
CA PHE A 108 16.74 13.66 0.27
C PHE A 108 18.06 14.30 -0.16
N ASP A 109 18.97 13.52 -0.73
CA ASP A 109 20.25 14.04 -1.23
C ASP A 109 20.07 14.96 -2.45
N MET A 110 19.08 14.68 -3.31
CA MET A 110 18.73 15.54 -4.45
C MET A 110 17.93 16.79 -4.04
N HIS A 111 17.28 16.78 -2.87
CA HIS A 111 16.41 17.85 -2.39
C HIS A 111 16.75 18.28 -0.95
N PRO A 112 17.97 18.81 -0.70
CA PRO A 112 18.41 19.18 0.64
C PRO A 112 17.53 20.29 1.28
N GLU A 113 16.88 21.12 0.47
CA GLU A 113 15.98 22.20 0.91
C GLU A 113 14.64 21.69 1.48
N ASP A 114 14.24 20.44 1.18
CA ASP A 114 12.97 19.84 1.61
C ASP A 114 13.10 19.05 2.94
N MET A 115 14.26 19.12 3.60
CA MET A 115 14.48 18.47 4.88
C MET A 115 13.69 19.18 6.00
N PRO A 116 12.76 18.50 6.69
CA PRO A 116 12.09 19.09 7.83
C PRO A 116 13.12 19.26 8.96
N THR A 117 13.49 20.51 9.26
CA THR A 117 14.31 20.85 10.43
C THR A 117 13.66 20.24 11.68
N GLN A 118 14.27 19.19 12.23
CA GLN A 118 13.73 18.44 13.37
C GLN A 118 13.63 19.33 14.61
N LYS A 119 12.41 19.67 15.05
CA LYS A 119 12.14 19.95 16.47
C LYS A 119 11.70 18.65 17.14
N SER A 120 12.66 17.98 17.77
CA SER A 120 12.44 16.79 18.58
C SER A 120 11.59 17.12 19.82
N THR A 121 10.38 16.54 19.93
CA THR A 121 9.78 16.27 21.23
C THR A 121 9.74 14.75 21.44
N SER A 122 10.72 14.32 22.22
CA SER A 122 10.90 12.98 22.76
C SER A 122 9.80 12.66 23.78
N SER A 123 9.13 11.53 23.63
CA SER A 123 8.97 10.49 24.68
C SER A 123 7.87 9.50 24.28
N TYR A 124 8.24 8.25 23.98
CA TYR A 124 7.30 7.12 24.06
C TYR A 124 8.02 5.93 24.68
N LYS A 125 7.49 5.45 25.81
CA LYS A 125 7.93 4.19 26.43
C LYS A 125 7.20 3.00 25.78
N PRO A 126 7.87 1.87 25.51
CA PRO A 126 7.23 0.71 24.91
C PRO A 126 6.47 -0.10 25.97
N GLY A 127 5.14 -0.14 25.86
CA GLY A 127 4.31 -1.09 26.58
C GLY A 127 4.21 -2.41 25.81
N LYS A 128 4.67 -3.52 26.40
CA LYS A 128 4.49 -4.87 25.87
C LYS A 128 3.00 -5.25 25.91
N ARG A 129 2.42 -5.65 24.78
CA ARG A 129 1.17 -6.42 24.74
C ARG A 129 1.28 -7.50 23.67
N VAL A 130 0.87 -8.70 24.04
CA VAL A 130 0.74 -9.87 23.18
C VAL A 130 -0.37 -9.59 22.17
N LEU A 131 -0.15 -9.94 20.90
CA LEU A 131 -1.16 -9.86 19.85
C LEU A 131 -2.14 -11.01 20.04
N ASP A 132 -3.33 -10.70 20.53
CA ASP A 132 -4.45 -11.64 20.55
C ASP A 132 -5.20 -11.54 19.21
N PHE A 133 -5.19 -12.63 18.46
CA PHE A 133 -5.82 -12.75 17.14
C PHE A 133 -7.27 -13.25 17.21
N SER A 134 -7.82 -13.42 18.42
CA SER A 134 -9.09 -14.11 18.66
C SER A 134 -10.35 -13.29 18.32
N LEU A 135 -10.24 -12.13 17.67
CA LEU A 135 -11.38 -11.30 17.26
C LEU A 135 -11.42 -11.06 15.75
N MET A 136 -11.19 -12.14 14.99
CA MET A 136 -11.41 -12.18 13.54
C MET A 136 -12.42 -13.26 13.18
N GLU A 137 -13.54 -13.33 13.91
CA GLU A 137 -14.72 -14.06 13.45
C GLU A 137 -15.95 -13.15 13.53
N ASP A 138 -16.49 -12.88 12.35
CA ASP A 138 -17.90 -12.68 11.98
C ASP A 138 -17.87 -12.10 10.54
N ASN A 139 -17.88 -12.96 9.52
CA ASN A 139 -19.06 -13.58 8.91
C ASN A 139 -19.86 -12.60 8.04
N ASP A 140 -19.37 -12.36 6.83
CA ASP A 140 -20.19 -12.28 5.63
C ASP A 140 -19.39 -12.81 4.45
N GLY A 141 -20.02 -13.59 3.58
CA GLY A 141 -19.41 -14.09 2.34
C GLY A 141 -19.00 -12.92 1.44
N LEU A 142 -17.79 -12.41 1.64
CA LEU A 142 -17.20 -11.34 0.85
C LEU A 142 -16.48 -11.93 -0.36
N GLY A 143 -17.28 -12.43 -1.31
CA GLY A 143 -16.91 -12.31 -2.71
C GLY A 143 -16.91 -10.82 -3.06
N ILE A 144 -15.78 -10.14 -2.90
CA ILE A 144 -15.59 -8.81 -3.50
C ILE A 144 -15.29 -9.11 -4.97
N GLU A 145 -16.32 -9.13 -5.79
CA GLU A 145 -16.19 -9.21 -7.24
C GLU A 145 -15.57 -7.89 -7.71
N VAL A 146 -14.28 -7.97 -8.07
CA VAL A 146 -13.59 -6.88 -8.75
C VAL A 146 -13.93 -7.05 -10.22
N ASP A 147 -14.96 -6.35 -10.69
CA ASP A 147 -15.22 -6.26 -12.12
C ASP A 147 -13.99 -5.68 -12.81
N LYS A 148 -13.27 -6.56 -13.51
CA LYS A 148 -12.14 -6.21 -14.35
C LYS A 148 -12.72 -5.60 -15.62
N LEU A 149 -12.75 -4.28 -15.69
CA LEU A 149 -13.09 -3.59 -16.94
C LEU A 149 -11.96 -3.85 -17.94
N GLU A 150 -12.11 -4.88 -18.77
CA GLU A 150 -11.20 -5.12 -19.88
C GLU A 150 -11.28 -3.98 -20.89
N SER A 151 -10.08 -3.50 -21.23
CA SER A 151 -9.74 -2.43 -22.16
C SER A 151 -10.51 -2.53 -23.48
N ILE A 152 -11.41 -1.58 -23.73
CA ILE A 152 -11.94 -1.28 -25.07
C ILE A 152 -10.82 -0.68 -25.92
N ARG A 153 -9.95 -1.53 -26.46
CA ARG A 153 -8.98 -1.17 -27.53
C ARG A 153 -8.85 -2.34 -28.50
N ALA A 154 -9.90 -2.59 -29.27
CA ALA A 154 -9.83 -3.49 -30.43
C ALA A 154 -10.94 -3.19 -31.47
N LEU A 155 -11.18 -1.93 -31.82
CA LEU A 155 -11.95 -1.58 -33.02
C LEU A 155 -11.40 -0.30 -33.65
N HIS A 156 -10.17 -0.36 -34.17
CA HIS A 156 -9.80 0.44 -35.33
C HIS A 156 -8.66 -0.24 -36.08
N GLY A 157 -9.00 -1.02 -37.09
CA GLY A 157 -8.01 -1.75 -37.88
C GLY A 157 -8.63 -2.67 -38.93
N SER A 158 -9.59 -2.18 -39.72
CA SER A 158 -9.92 -2.83 -41.00
C SER A 158 -10.62 -1.86 -41.94
N ILE A 159 -9.85 -0.93 -42.51
CA ILE A 159 -10.09 -0.36 -43.84
C ILE A 159 -8.72 -0.07 -44.44
N ARG A 160 -8.15 -1.02 -45.18
CA ARG A 160 -7.75 -0.86 -46.59
C ARG A 160 -7.25 -2.18 -47.14
#